data_AF-A0A7N0T2N0-F1
#
_entry.id   AF-A0A7N0T2N0-F1
#
_cell.length_a   1.000
_cell.length_b   1.000
_cell.length_c   1.000
_cell.angle_alpha   90.00
_cell.angle_beta   90.00
_cell.angle_gamma   90.00
#
_symmetry.space_group_name_H-M   'P 1'
#
loop_
_entity.id
_entity.type
_entity.pdbx_description
1 polymer ?
#
loop_
_entity_poly.entity_id
_entity_poly.type
_entity_poly.pdbx_seq_one_letter_code
_entity_poly.pdbx_strand_id
1 'polypeptide(L)'
;MDANIAFSLLQDEQAEQASSGGTHPVLSPVSDKFAKQGGKPKYHLSDMVSQISIGYEEFTVILDYMYSGKLTASPMEVSTCVYNVCTHDACRPPIDYAVELMYSCATFQMKELVATVKRHLFSFVEKTLVEDVIPIRLTAFHCQLTDLFSLFIQRVVQSDLDKVSLEKELPDQVSTEIISLRKKLLQEIEPTWMKVDPLHERRIGRIHKALDSDDIELVKLLVDESNVTLDGALLSTVLLLIVILKS
;
A
#
# COMPACT_ATOMS: atom_id res chain seq x y z
N MET A 1 -9.16 8.30 11.88
CA MET A 1 -10.07 7.25 11.39
C MET A 1 -9.75 5.93 12.08
N ASP A 2 -10.74 5.31 12.70
CA ASP A 2 -10.67 3.90 13.09
C ASP A 2 -10.70 3.05 11.81
N ALA A 3 -9.73 2.16 11.62
CA ALA A 3 -9.67 1.31 10.43
C ALA A 3 -10.93 0.44 10.27
N ASN A 4 -11.59 0.09 11.37
CA ASN A 4 -12.88 -0.60 11.34
C ASN A 4 -13.97 0.25 10.69
N ILE A 5 -13.99 1.57 10.95
CA ILE A 5 -14.95 2.49 10.34
C ILE A 5 -14.68 2.58 8.83
N ALA A 6 -13.43 2.77 8.42
CA ALA A 6 -13.05 2.80 6.99
C ALA A 6 -13.47 1.51 6.27
N PHE A 7 -13.27 0.38 6.94
CA PHE A 7 -13.63 -0.94 6.43
C PHE A 7 -15.14 -1.10 6.30
N SER A 8 -15.92 -0.67 7.30
CA SER A 8 -17.40 -0.69 7.26
C SER A 8 -17.96 0.20 6.15
N LEU A 9 -17.40 1.40 5.95
CA LEU A 9 -17.83 2.30 4.88
C LEU A 9 -17.60 1.70 3.50
N LEU A 10 -16.48 1.00 3.31
CA LEU A 10 -16.22 0.24 2.09
C LEU A 10 -17.20 -0.93 1.91
N GLN A 11 -17.62 -1.59 3.00
CA GLN A 11 -18.60 -2.66 2.94
C GLN A 11 -20.00 -2.14 2.56
N ASP A 12 -20.41 -1.00 3.10
CA ASP A 12 -21.73 -0.40 2.83
C ASP A 12 -21.88 0.03 1.36
N GLU A 13 -20.84 0.65 0.78
CA GLU A 13 -20.84 1.05 -0.63
C GLU A 13 -20.85 -0.16 -1.58
N GLN A 14 -20.18 -1.25 -1.20
CA GLN A 14 -20.22 -2.50 -1.96
C GLN A 14 -21.55 -3.25 -1.76
N ALA A 15 -22.20 -3.14 -0.60
CA ALA A 15 -23.53 -3.72 -0.37
C ALA A 15 -24.61 -3.04 -1.22
N GLU A 16 -24.48 -1.73 -1.48
CA GLU A 16 -25.32 -1.02 -2.45
C GLU A 16 -25.11 -1.51 -3.90
N GLN A 17 -23.91 -2.01 -4.22
CA GLN A 17 -23.58 -2.59 -5.53
C GLN A 17 -23.86 -4.11 -5.64
N ALA A 18 -23.84 -4.84 -4.53
CA ALA A 18 -23.89 -6.31 -4.46
C ALA A 18 -25.29 -6.85 -4.10
N SER A 19 -26.34 -6.25 -4.63
CA SER A 19 -27.69 -6.83 -4.63
C SER A 19 -27.81 -8.03 -5.61
N SER A 20 -26.99 -9.07 -5.45
CA SER A 20 -27.29 -10.43 -5.95
C SER A 20 -26.28 -11.48 -5.47
N GLY A 21 -26.76 -12.50 -4.75
CA GLY A 21 -26.20 -13.86 -4.83
C GLY A 21 -25.48 -14.38 -3.58
N GLY A 22 -26.08 -15.37 -2.90
CA GLY A 22 -25.61 -15.95 -1.65
C GLY A 22 -24.60 -17.11 -1.75
N THR A 23 -24.00 -17.39 -0.59
CA THR A 23 -23.37 -18.63 -0.06
C THR A 23 -22.64 -19.59 -1.01
N HIS A 24 -21.32 -19.78 -0.79
CA HIS A 24 -20.51 -20.83 -1.43
C HIS A 24 -19.90 -21.83 -0.42
N PRO A 25 -20.05 -23.16 -0.62
CA PRO A 25 -19.16 -24.17 -0.09
C PRO A 25 -17.94 -24.34 -1.02
N VAL A 26 -16.75 -24.48 -0.42
CA VAL A 26 -15.41 -24.32 -1.03
C VAL A 26 -15.13 -25.17 -2.26
N LEU A 27 -15.87 -26.26 -2.51
CA LEU A 27 -15.78 -27.04 -3.75
C LEU A 27 -17.12 -27.72 -4.05
N SER A 28 -18.08 -26.98 -4.62
CA SER A 28 -19.24 -27.62 -5.25
C SER A 28 -18.91 -27.98 -6.71
N PRO A 29 -19.25 -29.20 -7.19
CA PRO A 29 -19.16 -29.53 -8.61
C PRO A 29 -19.98 -28.55 -9.45
N VAL A 30 -19.43 -28.13 -10.59
CA VAL A 30 -20.19 -27.37 -11.59
C VAL A 30 -21.37 -28.24 -12.01
N SER A 31 -22.58 -27.81 -11.69
CA SER A 31 -23.81 -28.48 -12.12
C SER A 31 -24.05 -28.13 -13.58
N ASP A 32 -23.27 -28.77 -14.44
CA ASP A 32 -23.49 -28.70 -15.87
C ASP A 32 -23.90 -30.07 -16.40
N LYS A 33 -24.68 -30.04 -17.48
CA LYS A 33 -25.50 -31.13 -18.03
C LYS A 33 -24.72 -32.36 -18.55
N PHE A 34 -23.53 -32.61 -18.04
CA PHE A 34 -22.60 -33.69 -18.39
C PHE A 34 -22.51 -34.83 -17.36
N ALA A 35 -23.29 -34.80 -16.27
CA ALA A 35 -23.42 -35.92 -15.33
C ALA A 35 -23.99 -37.22 -15.95
N LYS A 36 -24.13 -37.30 -17.28
CA LYS A 36 -24.58 -38.50 -18.01
C LYS A 36 -23.46 -39.40 -18.56
N GLN A 37 -22.18 -39.08 -18.39
CA GLN A 37 -21.10 -40.01 -18.73
C GLN A 37 -20.03 -39.97 -17.64
N GLY A 38 -19.68 -41.14 -17.07
CA GLY A 38 -18.84 -41.33 -15.88
C GLY A 38 -17.37 -40.88 -16.01
N GLY A 39 -17.12 -39.66 -16.47
CA GLY A 39 -15.82 -38.99 -16.43
C GLY A 39 -15.55 -38.35 -15.07
N LYS A 40 -14.27 -38.10 -14.78
CA LYS A 40 -13.84 -37.36 -13.59
C LYS A 40 -14.54 -36.00 -13.54
N PRO A 41 -14.98 -35.53 -12.35
CA PRO A 41 -15.58 -34.21 -12.21
C PRO A 41 -14.60 -33.14 -12.68
N LYS A 42 -15.12 -32.17 -13.44
CA LYS A 42 -14.39 -30.99 -13.92
C LYS A 42 -14.85 -29.77 -13.12
N TYR A 43 -13.90 -28.88 -12.85
CA TYR A 43 -14.11 -27.67 -12.09
C TYR A 43 -13.50 -26.50 -12.86
N HIS A 44 -14.19 -25.36 -12.86
CA HIS A 44 -13.64 -24.11 -13.36
C HIS A 44 -13.21 -23.24 -12.18
N LEU A 45 -11.96 -22.75 -12.20
CA LEU A 45 -11.43 -21.85 -11.19
C LEU A 45 -12.23 -20.54 -11.10
N SER A 46 -12.73 -20.06 -12.24
CA SER A 46 -13.59 -18.87 -12.31
C SER A 46 -14.90 -19.01 -11.52
N ASP A 47 -15.36 -20.24 -11.27
CA ASP A 47 -16.57 -20.49 -10.48
C ASP A 47 -16.29 -20.50 -8.96
N MET A 48 -15.00 -20.56 -8.58
CA MET A 48 -14.54 -20.58 -7.20
C MET A 48 -14.06 -19.21 -6.73
N VAL A 49 -13.59 -18.36 -7.65
CA VAL A 49 -12.96 -17.07 -7.35
C VAL A 49 -13.73 -15.97 -8.06
N SER A 50 -14.49 -15.18 -7.32
CA SER A 50 -15.39 -14.17 -7.88
C SER A 50 -14.72 -12.82 -8.17
N GLN A 51 -13.51 -12.58 -7.67
CA GLN A 51 -12.91 -11.24 -7.64
C GLN A 51 -11.59 -11.11 -8.39
N ILE A 52 -10.83 -12.19 -8.59
CA ILE A 52 -9.53 -12.18 -9.28
C ILE A 52 -9.31 -13.52 -10.01
N SER A 53 -8.61 -13.46 -11.15
CA SER A 53 -8.10 -14.66 -11.81
C SER A 53 -6.88 -15.19 -11.03
N ILE A 54 -6.95 -16.42 -10.52
CA ILE A 54 -5.78 -17.10 -9.94
C ILE A 54 -4.90 -17.61 -11.10
N GLY A 55 -3.63 -17.23 -11.12
CA GLY A 55 -2.64 -17.78 -12.04
C GLY A 55 -2.35 -19.27 -11.84
N TYR A 56 -1.69 -19.88 -12.83
CA TYR A 56 -1.41 -21.32 -12.82
C TYR A 56 -0.40 -21.68 -11.73
N GLU A 57 0.57 -20.79 -11.51
CA GLU A 57 1.68 -20.91 -10.58
C GLU A 57 1.18 -20.88 -9.13
N GLU A 58 0.31 -19.93 -8.78
CA GLU A 58 -0.33 -19.80 -7.47
C GLU A 58 -1.18 -21.03 -7.16
N PHE A 59 -1.97 -21.49 -8.14
CA PHE A 59 -2.79 -22.68 -7.98
C PHE A 59 -1.93 -23.93 -7.75
N THR A 60 -0.79 -24.04 -8.46
CA THR A 60 0.15 -25.16 -8.28
C THR A 60 0.75 -25.15 -6.87
N VAL A 61 1.14 -23.99 -6.34
CA VAL A 61 1.66 -23.86 -4.96
C VAL A 61 0.60 -24.24 -3.93
N ILE A 62 -0.66 -23.86 -4.14
CA ILE A 62 -1.77 -24.25 -3.27
C ILE A 62 -1.98 -25.76 -3.29
N LEU A 63 -2.00 -26.39 -4.47
CA LEU A 63 -2.11 -27.85 -4.58
C LEU A 63 -0.95 -28.54 -3.88
N ASP A 64 0.28 -28.12 -4.13
CA ASP A 64 1.47 -28.69 -3.49
C ASP A 64 1.39 -28.57 -1.96
N TYR A 65 0.92 -27.44 -1.43
CA TYR A 65 0.68 -27.30 0.00
C TYR A 65 -0.39 -28.26 0.49
N MET A 66 -1.52 -28.41 -0.22
CA MET A 66 -2.61 -29.31 0.18
C MET A 66 -2.14 -30.77 0.27
N TYR A 67 -1.23 -31.20 -0.61
CA TYR A 67 -0.71 -32.57 -0.61
C TYR A 67 0.48 -32.78 0.32
N SER A 68 1.34 -31.77 0.51
CA SER A 68 2.60 -31.90 1.25
C SER A 68 2.56 -31.30 2.66
N GLY A 69 1.62 -30.41 2.94
CA GLY A 69 1.57 -29.57 4.14
C GLY A 69 2.70 -28.53 4.22
N LYS A 70 3.46 -28.30 3.14
CA LYS A 70 4.62 -27.42 3.11
C LYS A 70 4.45 -26.32 2.07
N LEU A 71 4.70 -25.08 2.47
CA LEU A 71 4.75 -23.95 1.55
C LEU A 71 6.11 -23.93 0.86
N THR A 72 6.10 -23.95 -0.47
CA THR A 72 7.29 -23.81 -1.30
C THR A 72 7.69 -22.34 -1.43
N ALA A 73 8.94 -22.11 -1.85
CA ALA A 73 9.39 -20.75 -2.17
C ALA A 73 8.59 -20.20 -3.36
N SER A 74 8.41 -18.87 -3.39
CA SER A 74 7.73 -18.21 -4.51
C SER A 74 8.42 -18.54 -5.84
N PRO A 75 7.67 -18.97 -6.88
CA PRO A 75 8.23 -19.25 -8.19
C PRO A 75 8.88 -18.00 -8.78
N MET A 76 10.12 -18.12 -9.25
CA MET A 76 10.89 -16.97 -9.72
C MET A 76 10.29 -16.34 -10.98
N GLU A 77 9.57 -17.13 -11.77
CA GLU A 77 8.97 -16.75 -13.04
C GLU A 77 7.91 -15.66 -12.90
N VAL A 78 7.17 -15.66 -11.79
CA VAL A 78 6.08 -14.71 -11.51
C VAL A 78 6.40 -13.74 -10.38
N SER A 79 7.41 -14.04 -9.56
CA SER A 79 7.78 -13.22 -8.40
C SER A 79 9.12 -12.49 -8.51
N THR A 80 9.79 -12.55 -9.66
CA THR A 80 11.06 -11.84 -9.88
C THR A 80 10.87 -10.66 -10.83
N CYS A 81 11.52 -9.54 -10.53
CA CYS A 81 11.55 -8.40 -11.44
C CYS A 81 12.31 -8.73 -12.73
N VAL A 82 11.80 -8.22 -13.86
CA VAL A 82 12.41 -8.40 -15.20
C VAL A 82 13.83 -7.80 -15.26
N TYR A 83 14.10 -6.76 -14.48
CA TYR A 83 15.43 -6.18 -14.37
C TYR A 83 16.27 -6.98 -13.37
N ASN A 84 17.30 -7.65 -13.87
CA ASN A 84 18.26 -8.47 -13.10
C ASN A 84 19.07 -7.68 -12.04
N VAL A 85 18.89 -6.36 -11.96
CA VAL A 85 19.49 -5.46 -10.96
C VAL A 85 18.42 -4.83 -10.03
N CYS A 86 17.15 -5.28 -10.04
CA CYS A 86 16.15 -4.80 -9.05
C CYS A 86 16.63 -5.24 -7.66
N THR A 87 17.15 -4.31 -6.87
CA THR A 87 17.48 -4.53 -5.45
C THR A 87 16.25 -4.46 -4.56
N HIS A 88 15.04 -4.30 -5.12
CA HIS A 88 13.83 -4.18 -4.33
C HIS A 88 13.29 -5.58 -4.03
N ASP A 89 13.33 -5.95 -2.76
CA ASP A 89 12.61 -7.10 -2.23
C ASP A 89 11.08 -6.89 -2.27
N ALA A 90 10.63 -5.67 -2.58
CA ALA A 90 9.24 -5.25 -2.72
C ALA A 90 8.95 -4.58 -4.09
N CYS A 91 9.49 -5.09 -5.20
CA CYS A 91 9.07 -4.69 -6.56
C CYS A 91 7.63 -5.22 -6.85
N ARG A 92 7.02 -4.78 -7.95
CA ARG A 92 5.64 -5.13 -8.30
C ARG A 92 5.35 -6.63 -8.51
N PRO A 93 6.19 -7.43 -9.21
CA PRO A 93 5.90 -8.86 -9.41
C PRO A 93 5.76 -9.69 -8.12
N PRO A 94 6.66 -9.55 -7.10
CA PRO A 94 6.44 -10.17 -5.79
C PRO A 94 5.12 -9.77 -5.12
N ILE A 95 4.69 -8.51 -5.28
CA ILE A 95 3.44 -7.99 -4.70
C ILE A 95 2.24 -8.62 -5.39
N ASP A 96 2.21 -8.60 -6.72
CA ASP A 96 1.11 -9.17 -7.51
C ASP A 96 0.96 -10.67 -7.21
N TYR A 97 2.07 -11.42 -7.20
CA TYR A 97 2.08 -12.83 -6.81
C TYR A 97 1.52 -13.07 -5.40
N ALA A 98 1.95 -12.27 -4.41
CA ALA A 98 1.48 -12.43 -3.03
C ALA A 98 -0.01 -12.06 -2.87
N VAL A 99 -0.50 -11.12 -3.67
CA VAL A 99 -1.91 -10.75 -3.75
C VAL A 99 -2.73 -11.93 -4.29
N GLU A 100 -2.37 -12.48 -5.44
CA GLU A 100 -3.08 -13.63 -6.03
C GLU A 100 -3.04 -14.87 -5.11
N LEU A 101 -1.89 -15.12 -4.49
CA LEU A 101 -1.75 -16.20 -3.52
C LEU A 101 -2.64 -15.98 -2.29
N MET A 102 -2.77 -14.74 -1.80
CA MET A 102 -3.68 -14.41 -0.70
C MET A 102 -5.14 -14.73 -1.05
N TYR A 103 -5.61 -14.29 -2.23
CA TYR A 103 -6.97 -14.62 -2.69
C TYR A 103 -7.19 -16.12 -2.77
N SER A 104 -6.21 -16.85 -3.30
CA SER A 104 -6.25 -18.30 -3.38
C SER A 104 -6.39 -18.91 -1.97
N CYS A 105 -5.53 -18.52 -1.05
CA CYS A 105 -5.54 -19.01 0.33
C CYS A 105 -6.86 -18.70 1.05
N ALA A 106 -7.40 -17.50 0.86
CA ALA A 106 -8.68 -17.09 1.44
C ALA A 106 -9.85 -17.89 0.84
N THR A 107 -9.88 -18.05 -0.49
CA THR A 107 -10.90 -18.82 -1.22
C THR A 107 -10.96 -20.27 -0.74
N PHE A 108 -9.80 -20.92 -0.58
CA PHE A 108 -9.71 -22.29 -0.08
C PHE A 108 -9.71 -22.41 1.45
N GLN A 109 -9.92 -21.29 2.17
CA GLN A 109 -9.99 -21.22 3.64
C GLN A 109 -8.75 -21.77 4.36
N MET A 110 -7.56 -21.57 3.78
CA MET A 110 -6.28 -22.07 4.27
C MET A 110 -5.68 -21.13 5.31
N LYS A 111 -6.24 -21.16 6.53
CA LYS A 111 -5.96 -20.18 7.61
C LYS A 111 -4.47 -19.98 7.91
N GLU A 112 -3.68 -21.04 7.93
CA GLU A 112 -2.23 -20.98 8.20
C GLU A 112 -1.46 -20.26 7.09
N LEU A 113 -1.83 -20.51 5.84
CA LEU A 113 -1.26 -19.81 4.69
C LEU A 113 -1.73 -18.36 4.66
N VAL A 114 -3.00 -18.07 4.92
CA VAL A 114 -3.50 -16.69 5.04
C VAL A 114 -2.67 -15.91 6.07
N ALA A 115 -2.40 -16.48 7.24
CA ALA A 115 -1.55 -15.82 8.24
C ALA A 115 -0.11 -15.60 7.75
N THR A 116 0.43 -16.51 6.94
CA THR A 116 1.79 -16.41 6.39
C THR A 116 1.89 -15.36 5.29
N VAL A 117 0.99 -15.40 4.32
CA VAL A 117 0.96 -14.43 3.22
C VAL A 117 0.61 -13.04 3.77
N LYS A 118 -0.25 -12.94 4.80
CA LYS A 118 -0.55 -11.66 5.48
C LYS A 118 0.74 -11.01 5.97
N ARG A 119 1.63 -11.75 6.62
CA ARG A 119 2.94 -11.23 7.09
C ARG A 119 3.82 -10.71 5.94
N HIS A 120 3.82 -11.38 4.78
CA HIS A 120 4.54 -10.88 3.61
C HIS A 120 3.93 -9.57 3.08
N LEU A 121 2.60 -9.51 2.94
CA LEU A 121 1.91 -8.29 2.52
C LEU A 121 2.19 -7.11 3.47
N PHE A 122 2.23 -7.37 4.79
CA PHE A 122 2.65 -6.39 5.79
C PHE A 122 4.05 -5.82 5.49
N SER A 123 5.02 -6.69 5.23
CA SER A 123 6.38 -6.24 4.88
C SER A 123 6.43 -5.44 3.59
N PHE A 124 5.55 -5.71 2.62
CA PHE A 124 5.51 -4.93 1.37
C PHE A 124 4.95 -3.53 1.59
N VAL A 125 3.86 -3.39 2.35
CA VAL A 125 3.26 -2.07 2.65
C VAL A 125 4.27 -1.11 3.27
N GLU A 126 5.18 -1.63 4.09
CA GLU A 126 6.23 -0.83 4.75
C GLU A 126 7.35 -0.40 3.80
N LYS A 127 7.70 -1.24 2.82
CA LYS A 127 8.92 -1.10 1.99
C LYS A 127 8.67 -0.52 0.60
N THR A 128 7.48 -0.74 0.04
CA THR A 128 7.19 -0.37 -1.34
C THR A 128 6.72 1.08 -1.48
N LEU A 129 6.71 1.57 -2.72
CA LEU A 129 6.18 2.88 -3.07
C LEU A 129 4.67 2.89 -2.83
N VAL A 130 4.09 4.03 -2.46
CA VAL A 130 2.67 4.10 -2.06
C VAL A 130 1.74 3.71 -3.22
N GLU A 131 2.15 3.99 -4.45
CA GLU A 131 1.50 3.62 -5.70
C GLU A 131 1.45 2.09 -5.89
N ASP A 132 2.44 1.39 -5.34
CA ASP A 132 2.54 -0.06 -5.42
C ASP A 132 1.80 -0.81 -4.31
N VAL A 133 1.29 -0.09 -3.31
CA VAL A 133 0.46 -0.67 -2.23
C VAL A 133 -1.00 -0.85 -2.66
N ILE A 134 -1.43 -0.23 -3.76
CA ILE A 134 -2.83 -0.24 -4.23
C ILE A 134 -3.43 -1.66 -4.35
N PRO A 135 -2.76 -2.67 -4.94
CA PRO A 135 -3.29 -4.03 -4.99
C PRO A 135 -3.48 -4.67 -3.61
N ILE A 136 -2.60 -4.32 -2.67
CA ILE A 136 -2.64 -4.84 -1.30
C ILE A 136 -3.89 -4.32 -0.60
N ARG A 137 -4.29 -3.07 -0.84
CA ARG A 137 -5.56 -2.50 -0.35
C ARG A 137 -6.76 -3.34 -0.76
N LEU A 138 -6.93 -3.57 -2.06
CA LEU A 138 -8.07 -4.34 -2.60
C LEU A 138 -8.12 -5.72 -1.95
N THR A 139 -6.97 -6.39 -1.91
CA THR A 139 -6.83 -7.72 -1.30
C THR A 139 -7.18 -7.72 0.18
N ALA A 140 -6.68 -6.74 0.95
CA ALA A 140 -6.98 -6.62 2.37
C ALA A 140 -8.47 -6.42 2.63
N PHE A 141 -9.15 -5.64 1.78
CA PHE A 141 -10.58 -5.45 1.85
C PHE A 141 -11.35 -6.74 1.55
N HIS A 142 -11.08 -7.34 0.39
CA HIS A 142 -11.79 -8.53 -0.08
C HIS A 142 -11.59 -9.76 0.81
N CYS A 143 -10.39 -9.92 1.36
CA CYS A 143 -10.05 -11.01 2.28
C CYS A 143 -10.34 -10.70 3.76
N GLN A 144 -10.98 -9.56 4.07
CA GLN A 144 -11.34 -9.17 5.44
C GLN A 144 -10.14 -9.09 6.41
N LEU A 145 -9.03 -8.54 5.92
CA LEU A 145 -7.78 -8.38 6.67
C LEU A 145 -7.67 -6.98 7.27
N THR A 146 -8.48 -6.71 8.30
CA THR A 146 -8.62 -5.37 8.90
C THR A 146 -7.30 -4.76 9.37
N ASP A 147 -6.40 -5.57 9.97
CA ASP A 147 -5.10 -5.09 10.43
C ASP A 147 -4.23 -4.58 9.26
N LEU A 148 -4.23 -5.31 8.13
CA LEU A 148 -3.47 -4.96 6.94
C LEU A 148 -4.06 -3.71 6.26
N PHE A 149 -5.39 -3.63 6.24
CA PHE A 149 -6.10 -2.46 5.74
C PHE A 149 -5.80 -1.21 6.58
N SER A 150 -5.76 -1.35 7.91
CA SER A 150 -5.34 -0.28 8.83
C SER A 150 -3.94 0.24 8.52
N LEU A 151 -2.98 -0.67 8.34
CA LEU A 151 -1.60 -0.31 8.00
C LEU A 151 -1.53 0.43 6.66
N PHE A 152 -2.28 -0.03 5.65
CA PHE A 152 -2.40 0.67 4.38
C PHE A 152 -2.89 2.11 4.56
N ILE A 153 -3.97 2.33 5.31
CA ILE A 153 -4.51 3.67 5.57
C ILE A 153 -3.45 4.55 6.26
N GLN A 154 -2.77 4.02 7.28
CA GLN A 154 -1.72 4.76 7.97
C GLN A 154 -0.58 5.17 7.02
N ARG A 155 -0.15 4.24 6.15
CA ARG A 155 0.89 4.49 5.16
C ARG A 155 0.49 5.58 4.17
N VAL A 156 -0.76 5.54 3.71
CA VAL A 156 -1.31 6.53 2.77
C VAL A 156 -1.44 7.90 3.43
N VAL A 157 -1.93 7.98 4.67
CA VAL A 157 -2.01 9.25 5.42
C VAL A 157 -0.63 9.90 5.55
N GLN A 158 0.44 9.12 5.71
CA GLN A 158 1.81 9.63 5.83
C GLN A 158 2.52 9.89 4.48
N SER A 159 1.88 9.58 3.35
CA SER A 159 2.45 9.76 2.01
C SER A 159 2.06 11.10 1.37
N ASP A 160 2.78 11.45 0.30
CA ASP A 160 2.53 12.59 -0.58
C ASP A 160 1.59 12.25 -1.76
N LEU A 161 0.97 11.07 -1.76
CA LEU A 161 0.04 10.64 -2.82
C LEU A 161 -1.05 11.69 -3.06
N ASP A 162 -1.21 12.15 -4.29
CA ASP A 162 -2.06 13.29 -4.59
C ASP A 162 -3.56 12.96 -4.42
N LYS A 163 -4.36 14.02 -4.29
CA LYS A 163 -5.80 13.90 -4.06
C LYS A 163 -6.54 13.15 -5.18
N VAL A 164 -6.15 13.36 -6.43
CA VAL A 164 -6.81 12.72 -7.59
C VAL A 164 -6.54 11.22 -7.57
N SER A 165 -5.31 10.83 -7.25
CA SER A 165 -4.95 9.41 -7.06
C SER A 165 -5.69 8.77 -5.89
N LEU A 166 -5.89 9.48 -4.78
CA LEU A 166 -6.69 8.97 -3.67
C LEU A 166 -8.14 8.70 -4.08
N GLU A 167 -8.81 9.67 -4.71
CA GLU A 167 -10.22 9.54 -5.13
C GLU A 167 -10.42 8.46 -6.19
N LYS A 168 -9.40 8.19 -7.00
CA LYS A 168 -9.42 7.10 -7.97
C LYS A 168 -9.34 5.72 -7.31
N GLU A 169 -8.58 5.60 -6.24
CA GLU A 169 -8.26 4.32 -5.62
C GLU A 169 -9.12 4.01 -4.39
N LEU A 170 -9.75 5.01 -3.80
CA LEU A 170 -10.53 4.91 -2.57
C LEU A 170 -11.85 5.67 -2.70
N PRO A 171 -12.92 5.14 -2.11
CA PRO A 171 -14.19 5.84 -2.12
C PRO A 171 -14.15 7.18 -1.40
N ASP A 172 -15.04 8.07 -1.80
CA ASP A 172 -15.06 9.48 -1.41
C ASP A 172 -15.00 9.67 0.10
N GLN A 173 -15.74 8.87 0.86
CA GLN A 173 -15.78 8.99 2.32
C GLN A 173 -14.46 8.61 2.98
N VAL A 174 -13.76 7.61 2.45
CA VAL A 174 -12.43 7.20 2.94
C VAL A 174 -11.38 8.23 2.52
N SER A 175 -11.44 8.69 1.28
CA SER A 175 -10.54 9.70 0.72
C SER A 175 -10.63 11.04 1.47
N THR A 176 -11.84 11.52 1.74
CA THR A 176 -12.07 12.77 2.50
C THR A 176 -11.53 12.70 3.92
N GLU A 177 -11.69 11.56 4.60
CA GLU A 177 -11.16 11.36 5.94
C GLU A 177 -9.63 11.28 5.95
N ILE A 178 -9.00 10.61 4.96
CA ILE A 178 -7.53 10.62 4.79
C ILE A 178 -7.02 12.06 4.61
N ILE A 179 -7.67 12.86 3.78
CA ILE A 179 -7.32 14.27 3.55
C ILE A 179 -7.44 15.07 4.86
N SER A 180 -8.50 14.85 5.64
CA SER A 180 -8.70 15.47 6.95
C SER A 180 -7.58 15.11 7.93
N LEU A 181 -7.19 13.83 7.99
CA LEU A 181 -6.11 13.35 8.84
C LEU A 181 -4.75 13.94 8.43
N ARG A 182 -4.46 14.02 7.14
CA ARG A 182 -3.26 14.70 6.63
C ARG A 182 -3.20 16.15 7.07
N LYS A 183 -4.32 16.87 6.96
CA LYS A 183 -4.42 18.27 7.42
C LYS A 183 -4.18 18.37 8.94
N LYS A 184 -4.75 17.47 9.74
CA LYS A 184 -4.51 17.42 11.18
C LYS A 184 -3.04 17.15 11.52
N LEU A 185 -2.41 16.22 10.80
CA LEU A 185 -0.99 15.92 10.95
C LEU A 185 -0.12 17.14 10.65
N LEU A 186 -0.40 17.85 9.55
CA LEU A 186 0.27 19.11 9.22
C LEU A 186 0.07 20.16 10.32
N GLN A 187 -1.16 20.29 10.84
CA GLN A 187 -1.48 21.19 11.95
C GLN A 187 -0.87 20.78 13.29
N GLU A 188 -0.48 19.52 13.49
CA GLU A 188 0.21 19.04 14.70
C GLU A 188 1.73 19.18 14.58
N ILE A 189 2.27 19.20 13.36
CA ILE A 189 3.67 19.52 13.06
C ILE A 189 3.89 21.05 13.07
N GLU A 190 2.88 21.83 12.64
CA GLU A 190 2.90 23.30 12.65
C GLU A 190 3.16 24.01 14.01
N PRO A 191 2.68 23.54 15.17
CA PRO A 191 2.87 24.22 16.45
C PRO A 191 4.30 24.13 17.01
N THR A 192 5.16 23.28 16.46
CA THR A 192 6.55 23.18 16.92
C THR A 192 7.46 24.19 16.23
N TRP A 193 7.23 24.52 14.95
CA TRP A 193 8.02 25.53 14.23
C TRP A 193 7.45 26.95 14.37
N MET A 194 6.16 27.12 14.66
CA MET A 194 5.58 28.47 14.84
C MET A 194 5.79 29.03 16.28
N LYS A 195 6.40 28.23 17.17
CA LYS A 195 6.93 28.68 18.48
C LYS A 195 8.41 29.07 18.43
N VAL A 196 8.91 29.29 17.23
CA VAL A 196 10.27 29.73 16.99
C VAL A 196 10.35 31.24 17.30
N ASP A 197 11.23 31.58 18.23
CA ASP A 197 11.58 32.95 18.64
C ASP A 197 11.56 33.92 17.43
N PRO A 198 10.91 35.11 17.51
CA PRO A 198 10.90 36.12 16.45
C PRO A 198 12.28 36.45 15.86
N LEU A 199 13.37 36.18 16.59
CA LEU A 199 14.73 36.31 16.10
C LEU A 199 15.13 35.26 15.05
N HIS A 200 14.56 34.06 15.09
CA HIS A 200 14.87 32.97 14.18
C HIS A 200 14.12 33.08 12.85
N GLU A 201 12.87 33.55 12.83
CA GLU A 201 12.18 33.94 11.58
C GLU A 201 12.97 35.02 10.82
N ARG A 202 13.49 36.02 11.54
CA ARG A 202 14.36 37.05 10.95
C ARG A 202 15.66 36.47 10.41
N ARG A 203 16.22 35.44 11.04
CA ARG A 203 17.43 34.76 10.55
C ARG A 203 17.15 33.96 9.27
N ILE A 204 16.08 33.16 9.25
CA ILE A 204 15.65 32.42 8.04
C ILE A 204 15.33 33.40 6.90
N GLY A 205 14.62 34.50 7.18
CA GLY A 205 14.32 35.51 6.17
C GLY A 205 15.55 36.19 5.56
N ARG A 206 16.65 36.32 6.32
CA ARG A 206 17.94 36.80 5.78
C ARG A 206 18.60 35.74 4.88
N ILE A 207 18.53 34.47 5.26
CA ILE A 207 19.06 33.35 4.47
C ILE A 207 18.31 33.21 3.14
N HIS A 208 16.97 33.25 3.15
CA HIS A 208 16.16 33.22 1.92
C HIS A 208 16.49 34.38 0.97
N LYS A 209 16.66 35.60 1.50
CA LYS A 209 17.05 36.75 0.66
C LYS A 209 18.44 36.60 0.05
N ALA A 210 19.39 35.99 0.77
CA ALA A 210 20.73 35.72 0.25
C ALA A 210 20.73 34.63 -0.85
N LEU A 211 19.85 33.64 -0.72
CA LEU A 211 19.60 32.62 -1.76
C LEU A 211 18.92 33.21 -3.01
N ASP A 212 17.98 34.14 -2.83
CA ASP A 212 17.34 34.85 -3.94
C ASP A 212 18.33 35.79 -4.68
N SER A 213 19.38 36.25 -3.99
CA SER A 213 20.43 37.10 -4.56
C SER A 213 21.68 36.34 -5.02
N ASP A 214 21.68 35.00 -4.98
CA ASP A 214 22.80 34.13 -5.32
C ASP A 214 24.14 34.49 -4.60
N ASP A 215 24.06 35.03 -3.38
CA ASP A 215 25.23 35.42 -2.58
C ASP A 215 25.63 34.29 -1.63
N ILE A 216 26.46 33.38 -2.15
CA ILE A 216 26.85 32.13 -1.48
C ILE A 216 27.70 32.40 -0.22
N GLU A 217 28.54 33.43 -0.22
CA GLU A 217 29.35 33.81 0.95
C GLU A 217 28.48 34.38 2.07
N LEU A 218 27.45 35.16 1.71
CA LEU A 218 26.46 35.67 2.67
C LEU A 218 25.60 34.55 3.26
N VAL A 219 25.20 33.56 2.46
CA VAL A 219 24.49 32.37 2.97
C VAL A 219 25.34 31.63 4.01
N LYS A 220 26.62 31.39 3.71
CA LYS A 220 27.54 30.68 4.60
C LYS A 220 27.73 31.42 5.93
N LEU A 221 27.96 32.73 5.87
CA LEU A 221 28.12 33.57 7.06
C LEU A 221 26.85 33.61 7.92
N LEU A 222 25.67 33.70 7.30
CA LEU A 222 24.39 33.72 8.02
C LEU A 222 24.04 32.37 8.67
N VAL A 223 24.43 31.26 8.04
CA VAL A 223 24.27 29.92 8.60
C VAL A 223 25.20 29.74 9.81
N ASP A 224 26.48 30.12 9.70
CA ASP A 224 27.47 30.03 10.77
C ASP A 224 27.11 30.90 11.99
N GLU A 225 26.54 32.10 11.78
CA GLU A 225 26.13 33.02 12.86
C GLU A 225 24.86 32.53 13.60
N SER A 226 24.00 31.78 12.93
CA SER A 226 22.62 31.59 13.40
C SER A 226 22.43 30.51 14.48
N ASN A 227 23.44 29.67 14.75
CA ASN A 227 23.38 28.47 15.61
C ASN A 227 22.08 27.66 15.40
N VAL A 228 21.53 27.70 14.19
CA VAL A 228 20.38 26.92 13.78
C VAL A 228 20.91 25.51 13.55
N THR A 229 20.70 24.62 14.53
CA THR A 229 20.89 23.20 14.30
C THR A 229 20.00 22.81 13.13
N LEU A 230 20.62 22.36 12.04
CA LEU A 230 20.02 21.74 10.84
C LEU A 230 19.21 20.47 11.16
N ASP A 231 18.71 20.32 12.39
CA ASP A 231 17.97 19.15 12.84
C ASP A 231 16.46 19.31 12.58
N GLY A 232 16.18 19.64 11.33
CA GLY A 232 14.85 19.64 10.74
C GLY A 232 15.01 19.09 9.33
N ALA A 233 15.07 17.76 9.23
CA ALA A 233 15.35 17.01 8.00
C ALA A 233 14.45 17.33 6.78
N LEU A 234 13.42 18.17 6.94
CA LEU A 234 12.66 18.74 5.82
C LEU A 234 13.31 19.99 5.20
N LEU A 235 13.96 20.85 5.99
CA LEU A 235 14.61 22.04 5.46
C LEU A 235 15.94 21.70 4.79
N SER A 236 16.67 20.69 5.29
CA SER A 236 17.95 20.30 4.66
C SER A 236 17.75 19.69 3.28
N THR A 237 16.66 18.94 3.04
CA THR A 237 16.36 18.33 1.74
C THR A 237 15.88 19.35 0.72
N VAL A 238 15.05 20.30 1.13
CA VAL A 238 14.59 21.41 0.27
C VAL A 238 15.72 22.40 -0.03
N LEU A 239 16.57 22.73 0.96
CA LEU A 239 17.74 23.58 0.74
C LEU A 239 18.85 22.88 -0.07
N LEU A 240 19.09 21.57 0.12
CA LEU A 240 19.99 20.81 -0.75
C LEU A 240 19.46 20.79 -2.19
N LEU A 241 18.16 20.55 -2.39
CA LEU A 241 17.57 20.55 -3.73
C LEU A 241 17.68 21.92 -4.39
N ILE A 242 17.48 23.02 -3.66
CA ILE A 242 17.62 24.38 -4.19
C ILE A 242 19.08 24.70 -4.52
N VAL A 243 20.04 24.28 -3.69
CA VAL A 243 21.48 24.48 -3.95
C VAL A 243 21.98 23.60 -5.10
N ILE A 244 21.49 22.37 -5.24
CA ILE A 244 21.89 21.44 -6.31
C ILE A 244 21.26 21.83 -7.66
N LEU A 245 20.05 22.38 -7.68
CA LEU A 245 19.37 22.77 -8.92
C LEU A 245 19.85 24.12 -9.49
N LYS A 246 20.66 24.89 -8.75
CA LYS A 246 21.21 26.19 -9.18
C LYS A 246 22.73 26.21 -9.39
N SER A 247 23.40 25.05 -9.30
CA SER A 247 24.79 24.84 -9.73
C SER A 247 24.86 24.12 -11.07
#